data_AF-A0A821X8K8-F1
#
_entry.id   AF-A0A821X8K8-F1
#
_cell.length_a   1.000
_cell.length_b   1.000
_cell.length_c   1.000
_cell.angle_alpha   90.00
_cell.angle_beta   90.00
_cell.angle_gamma   90.00
#
_symmetry.space_group_name_H-M   'P 1'
#
loop_
_entity.id
_entity.type
_entity.pdbx_description
1 polymer ?
#
loop_
_entity_poly.entity_id
_entity_poly.type
_entity_poly.pdbx_seq_one_letter_code
_entity_poly.pdbx_strand_id
1 'polypeptide(L)'
;MIDKIQANVEEVKKKHSAILSAPQSDEKTKHELEDLMADIKKTANKVRGKLKHIEQNIEQEEHSNKSSADLRIRKTQHSTLSRKFVEVMTEYNRTQTDYRDRCKNRILRQLEITGRATTDDELEAMLEQDNPAVFTQGIIMETQQAKQTLADIEARHADIIKLETSIRELHDMFMDMAMLVESQGEMIDRIEYHVEHAVDYVQTATQDTKKALKYQSKARRKKIFLIICLSVTLRTVAWSTTEEDYDPCLPAHTGAGRRRLRFELLPVRATAVEKKIMIMLCLLVLCLIATAYVYSTFF
;
A
#
# COMPACT_ATOMS: atom_id res chain seq x y z
N MET A 1 19.86 -0.75 2.92
CA MET A 1 20.80 0.37 3.18
C MET A 1 20.72 0.79 4.65
N ILE A 2 19.51 1.06 5.17
CA ILE A 2 19.30 1.30 6.61
C ILE A 2 19.81 0.12 7.45
N ASP A 3 19.56 -1.13 7.03
CA ASP A 3 20.08 -2.31 7.75
C ASP A 3 21.61 -2.41 7.73
N LYS A 4 22.27 -1.85 6.70
CA LYS A 4 23.75 -1.76 6.67
C LYS A 4 24.23 -0.77 7.73
N ILE A 5 23.54 0.38 7.88
CA ILE A 5 23.87 1.34 8.93
C ILE A 5 23.70 0.65 10.29
N GLN A 6 22.58 -0.02 10.52
CA GLN A 6 22.34 -0.75 11.77
C GLN A 6 23.44 -1.79 12.07
N ALA A 7 23.84 -2.59 11.09
CA ALA A 7 24.95 -3.53 11.25
C ALA A 7 26.27 -2.83 11.58
N ASN A 8 26.58 -1.72 10.89
CA ASN A 8 27.79 -0.95 11.17
C ASN A 8 27.76 -0.31 12.57
N VAL A 9 26.60 0.13 13.07
CA VAL A 9 26.44 0.67 14.43
C VAL A 9 26.79 -0.39 15.48
N GLU A 10 26.35 -1.63 15.29
CA GLU A 10 26.72 -2.75 16.16
C GLU A 10 28.22 -3.05 16.12
N GLU A 11 28.85 -2.97 14.95
CA GLU A 11 30.31 -3.13 14.84
C GLU A 11 31.06 -1.97 15.51
N VAL A 12 30.60 -0.73 15.35
CA VAL A 12 31.14 0.44 16.05
C VAL A 12 31.10 0.24 17.57
N LYS A 13 29.99 -0.26 18.11
CA LYS A 13 29.85 -0.57 19.54
C LYS A 13 30.87 -1.61 20.02
N LYS A 14 31.12 -2.66 19.23
CA LYS A 14 32.16 -3.67 19.53
C LYS A 14 33.55 -3.06 19.50
N LYS A 15 33.89 -2.24 18.50
CA LYS A 15 35.20 -1.58 18.37
C LYS A 15 35.44 -0.59 19.51
N HIS A 16 34.45 0.21 19.86
CA HIS A 16 34.48 1.09 21.03
C HIS A 16 34.75 0.32 22.33
N SER A 17 34.08 -0.81 22.54
CA SER A 17 34.35 -1.67 23.70
C SER A 17 35.77 -2.24 23.69
N ALA A 18 36.27 -2.67 22.52
CA ALA A 18 37.62 -3.21 22.39
C ALA A 18 38.70 -2.14 22.70
N ILE A 19 38.54 -0.93 22.17
CA ILE A 19 39.43 0.21 22.43
C ILE A 19 39.44 0.58 23.92
N LEU A 20 38.29 0.48 24.59
CA LEU A 20 38.22 0.78 26.03
C LEU A 20 38.84 -0.31 26.92
N SER A 21 38.85 -1.57 26.45
CA SER A 21 39.39 -2.71 27.20
C SER A 21 40.91 -2.78 27.24
N ALA A 22 41.59 -2.10 26.31
CA ALA A 22 43.05 -2.08 26.22
C ALA A 22 43.63 -0.69 26.60
N PRO A 23 44.72 -0.63 27.39
CA PRO A 23 45.43 0.62 27.68
C PRO A 23 46.05 1.24 26.42
N GLN A 24 46.67 0.40 25.58
CA GLN A 24 47.09 0.76 24.23
C GLN A 24 46.20 0.03 23.22
N SER A 25 45.27 0.76 22.63
CA SER A 25 44.45 0.26 21.54
C SER A 25 45.30 0.06 20.29
N ASP A 26 45.14 -1.09 19.63
CA ASP A 26 45.75 -1.37 18.33
C ASP A 26 45.32 -0.31 17.30
N GLU A 27 46.28 0.31 16.62
CA GLU A 27 46.06 1.33 15.59
C GLU A 27 45.16 0.81 14.48
N LYS A 28 45.24 -0.50 14.20
CA LYS A 28 44.34 -1.18 13.27
C LYS A 28 42.87 -1.08 13.70
N THR A 29 42.58 -1.24 14.99
CA THR A 29 41.20 -1.18 15.51
C THR A 29 40.65 0.24 15.40
N LYS A 30 41.50 1.26 15.60
CA LYS A 30 41.13 2.67 15.40
C LYS A 30 40.81 2.97 13.94
N HIS A 31 41.67 2.53 13.01
CA HIS A 31 41.43 2.71 11.58
C HIS A 31 40.12 2.04 11.14
N GLU A 32 39.86 0.80 11.60
CA GLU A 32 38.61 0.10 11.31
C GLU A 32 37.38 0.83 11.87
N LEU A 33 37.50 1.46 13.04
CA LEU A 33 36.43 2.30 13.61
C LEU A 33 36.17 3.54 12.76
N GLU A 34 37.22 4.24 12.34
CA GLU A 34 37.12 5.41 11.47
C GLU A 34 36.48 5.06 10.12
N ASP A 35 36.87 3.93 9.53
CA ASP A 35 36.25 3.42 8.30
C ASP A 35 34.76 3.16 8.49
N LEU A 36 34.36 2.50 9.60
CA LEU A 36 32.95 2.25 9.91
C LEU A 36 32.16 3.55 10.09
N MET A 37 32.71 4.54 10.79
CA MET A 37 32.09 5.86 10.98
C MET A 37 31.91 6.58 9.63
N ALA A 38 32.94 6.58 8.78
CA ALA A 38 32.87 7.15 7.44
C ALA A 38 31.82 6.43 6.56
N ASP A 39 31.72 5.10 6.66
CA ASP A 39 30.76 4.30 5.94
C ASP A 39 29.32 4.54 6.40
N ILE A 40 29.09 4.71 7.72
CA ILE A 40 27.81 5.12 8.30
C ILE A 40 27.42 6.48 7.74
N LYS A 41 28.32 7.47 7.83
CA LYS A 41 28.09 8.83 7.30
C LYS A 41 27.72 8.81 5.82
N LYS A 42 28.49 8.10 4.99
CA LYS A 42 28.26 8.00 3.55
C LYS A 42 26.93 7.32 3.24
N THR A 43 26.58 6.26 3.97
CA THR A 43 25.34 5.52 3.76
C THR A 43 24.13 6.32 4.25
N ALA A 44 24.24 7.01 5.39
CA ALA A 44 23.21 7.88 5.94
C ALA A 44 22.87 9.03 4.96
N ASN A 45 23.89 9.69 4.41
CA ASN A 45 23.67 10.74 3.41
C ASN A 45 22.99 10.22 2.13
N LYS A 46 23.31 9.01 1.69
CA LYS A 46 22.61 8.37 0.55
C LYS A 46 21.15 8.06 0.88
N VAL A 47 20.86 7.56 2.08
CA VAL A 47 19.48 7.28 2.52
C VAL A 47 18.69 8.59 2.60
N ARG A 48 19.26 9.63 3.23
CA ARG A 48 18.67 10.98 3.30
C ARG A 48 18.34 11.52 1.92
N GLY A 49 19.28 11.48 0.97
CA GLY A 49 19.04 11.95 -0.39
C GLY A 49 17.92 11.18 -1.12
N LYS A 50 17.83 9.86 -0.89
CA LYS A 50 16.74 9.04 -1.46
C LYS A 50 15.39 9.35 -0.83
N LEU A 51 15.33 9.58 0.49
CA LEU A 51 14.10 9.96 1.18
C LEU A 51 13.59 11.32 0.67
N LYS A 52 14.45 12.35 0.62
CA LYS A 52 14.11 13.67 0.04
C LYS A 52 13.64 13.56 -1.41
N HIS A 53 14.24 12.69 -2.23
CA HIS A 53 13.78 12.51 -3.60
C HIS A 53 12.39 11.88 -3.68
N ILE A 54 12.09 10.90 -2.81
CA ILE A 54 10.75 10.29 -2.74
C ILE A 54 9.71 11.32 -2.29
N GLU A 55 10.04 12.14 -1.29
CA GLU A 55 9.19 13.24 -0.84
C GLU A 55 8.86 14.23 -1.97
N GLN A 56 9.87 14.74 -2.69
CA GLN A 56 9.66 15.64 -3.82
C GLN A 56 8.76 15.03 -4.91
N ASN A 57 8.93 13.74 -5.19
CA ASN A 57 8.08 13.03 -6.15
C ASN A 57 6.63 12.92 -5.63
N ILE A 58 6.43 12.70 -4.33
CA ILE A 58 5.10 12.66 -3.70
C ILE A 58 4.42 14.03 -3.83
N GLU A 59 5.11 15.12 -3.47
CA GLU A 59 4.58 16.49 -3.56
C GLU A 59 4.19 16.85 -5.00
N GLN A 60 5.05 16.53 -5.98
CA GLN A 60 4.78 16.77 -7.39
C GLN A 60 3.54 16.01 -7.90
N GLU A 61 3.38 14.76 -7.48
CA GLU A 61 2.21 13.94 -7.84
C GLU A 61 0.92 14.42 -7.17
N GLU A 62 0.99 14.92 -5.93
CA GLU A 62 -0.16 15.54 -5.25
C GLU A 62 -0.66 16.76 -6.00
N HIS A 63 0.23 17.65 -6.46
CA HIS A 63 -0.14 18.82 -7.26
C HIS A 63 -0.80 18.46 -8.59
N SER A 64 -0.51 17.28 -9.13
CA SER A 64 -1.13 16.77 -10.36
C SER A 64 -2.52 16.15 -10.15
N ASN A 65 -3.05 16.14 -8.93
CA ASN A 65 -4.34 15.56 -8.52
C ASN A 65 -4.52 14.08 -8.90
N LYS A 66 -3.43 13.35 -9.16
CA LYS A 66 -3.43 11.91 -9.39
C LYS A 66 -3.39 11.17 -8.06
N SER A 67 -4.53 11.13 -7.35
CA SER A 67 -4.70 10.22 -6.20
C SER A 67 -4.77 8.78 -6.71
N SER A 68 -3.61 8.15 -6.86
CA SER A 68 -3.46 6.77 -7.33
C SER A 68 -3.09 5.84 -6.17
N ALA A 69 -3.37 4.54 -6.32
CA ALA A 69 -2.89 3.53 -5.38
C ALA A 69 -1.36 3.57 -5.23
N ASP A 70 -0.65 3.89 -6.31
CA ASP A 70 0.81 4.02 -6.37
C ASP A 70 1.33 5.19 -5.51
N LEU A 71 0.67 6.35 -5.55
CA LEU A 71 0.98 7.50 -4.68
C LEU A 71 0.81 7.16 -3.20
N ARG A 72 -0.26 6.45 -2.83
CA ARG A 72 -0.48 6.00 -1.44
C ARG A 72 0.61 5.04 -0.98
N ILE A 73 0.99 4.08 -1.82
CA ILE A 73 2.08 3.12 -1.51
C ILE A 73 3.39 3.88 -1.29
N ARG A 74 3.75 4.83 -2.17
CA ARG A 74 4.95 5.66 -2.03
C ARG A 74 4.98 6.42 -0.70
N LYS A 75 3.86 7.05 -0.32
CA LYS A 75 3.73 7.77 0.95
C LYS A 75 3.91 6.87 2.17
N THR A 76 3.24 5.70 2.20
CA THR A 76 3.39 4.74 3.30
C THR A 76 4.81 4.21 3.42
N GLN A 77 5.45 3.91 2.28
CA GLN A 77 6.85 3.46 2.25
C GLN A 77 7.81 4.56 2.73
N HIS A 78 7.63 5.80 2.26
CA HIS A 78 8.42 6.94 2.69
C HIS A 78 8.37 7.12 4.20
N SER A 79 7.18 7.05 4.80
CA SER A 79 6.99 7.16 6.25
C SER A 79 7.65 6.04 7.03
N THR A 80 7.40 4.80 6.63
CA THR A 80 8.00 3.62 7.28
C THR A 80 9.53 3.69 7.24
N LEU A 81 10.10 4.04 6.08
CA LEU A 81 11.54 4.15 5.89
C LEU A 81 12.13 5.33 6.66
N SER A 82 11.44 6.48 6.71
CA SER A 82 11.87 7.66 7.46
C SER A 82 11.93 7.34 8.96
N ARG A 83 10.89 6.71 9.52
CA ARG A 83 10.86 6.30 10.92
C ARG A 83 11.99 5.33 11.25
N LYS A 84 12.18 4.28 10.42
CA LYS A 84 13.26 3.30 10.62
C LYS A 84 14.64 3.95 10.53
N PHE A 85 14.82 4.91 9.63
CA PHE A 85 16.08 5.63 9.49
C PHE A 85 16.38 6.47 10.75
N VAL A 86 15.41 7.25 11.23
CA VAL A 86 15.56 8.03 12.46
C VAL A 86 15.90 7.14 13.65
N GLU A 87 15.18 6.03 13.82
CA GLU A 87 15.45 5.05 14.88
C GLU A 87 16.91 4.57 14.90
N VAL A 88 17.43 4.13 13.74
CA VAL A 88 18.81 3.65 13.62
C VAL A 88 19.82 4.77 13.88
N MET A 89 19.55 6.00 13.41
CA MET A 89 20.45 7.14 13.66
C MET A 89 20.42 7.57 15.13
N THR A 90 19.29 7.47 15.82
CA THR A 90 19.17 7.74 17.26
C THR A 90 19.97 6.72 18.06
N GLU A 91 19.92 5.44 17.70
CA GLU A 91 20.74 4.41 18.34
C GLU A 91 22.25 4.64 18.08
N TYR A 92 22.62 5.10 16.89
CA TYR A 92 24.00 5.50 16.61
C TYR A 92 24.43 6.68 17.49
N ASN A 93 23.61 7.73 17.60
CA ASN A 93 23.91 8.86 18.48
C ASN A 93 24.08 8.42 19.94
N ARG A 94 23.18 7.56 20.43
CA ARG A 94 23.28 6.98 21.77
C ARG A 94 24.60 6.23 21.97
N THR A 95 24.99 5.41 21.00
CA THR A 95 26.27 4.68 21.05
C THR A 95 27.47 5.62 21.12
N GLN A 96 27.44 6.75 20.41
CA GLN A 96 28.49 7.76 20.43
C GLN A 96 28.56 8.49 21.79
N THR A 97 27.42 8.92 22.34
CA THR A 97 27.33 9.55 23.67
C THR A 97 27.80 8.59 24.77
N ASP A 98 27.34 7.34 24.76
CA ASP A 98 27.76 6.31 25.72
C ASP A 98 29.29 6.10 25.69
N TYR A 99 29.92 6.13 24.50
CA TYR A 99 31.36 5.99 24.37
C TYR A 99 32.10 7.25 24.86
N ARG A 100 31.58 8.45 24.56
CA ARG A 100 32.09 9.73 25.05
C ARG A 100 32.13 9.78 26.57
N ASP A 101 31.05 9.36 27.23
CA ASP A 101 30.96 9.31 28.69
C ASP A 101 31.95 8.29 29.29
N ARG A 102 32.16 7.15 28.63
CA ARG A 102 33.17 6.17 29.05
C ARG A 102 34.60 6.71 28.91
N CYS A 103 34.90 7.46 27.84
CA CYS A 103 36.18 8.14 27.68
C CYS A 103 36.40 9.19 28.79
N LYS A 104 35.39 10.02 29.07
CA LYS A 104 35.42 11.01 30.16
C LYS A 104 35.71 10.34 31.51
N ASN A 105 34.98 9.29 31.86
CA ASN A 105 35.19 8.53 33.09
C ASN A 105 36.59 7.90 33.20
N ARG A 106 37.18 7.50 32.07
CA ARG A 106 38.54 6.96 32.03
C ARG A 106 39.58 8.07 32.26
N ILE A 107 39.40 9.24 31.66
CA ILE A 107 40.27 10.42 31.91
C ILE A 107 40.20 10.81 33.39
N LEU A 108 39.00 10.86 33.98
CA LEU A 108 38.81 11.18 35.39
C LEU A 108 39.63 10.24 36.30
N ARG A 109 39.52 8.93 36.09
CA ARG A 109 40.30 7.93 36.83
C ARG A 109 41.81 8.09 36.64
N GLN A 110 42.25 8.46 35.44
CA GLN A 110 43.67 8.70 35.16
C GLN A 110 44.20 9.95 35.87
N LEU A 111 43.38 11.01 35.99
CA LEU A 111 43.71 12.22 36.76
C LEU A 111 43.76 11.95 38.28
N GLU A 112 42.87 11.09 38.79
CA GLU A 112 42.93 10.66 40.19
C GLU A 112 44.23 9.89 40.50
N ILE A 113 44.70 9.04 39.58
CA ILE A 113 45.98 8.30 39.72
C ILE A 113 47.19 9.25 39.77
N THR A 114 47.16 10.36 39.02
CA THR A 114 48.23 11.37 39.06
C THR A 114 48.12 12.32 40.27
N GLY A 115 47.11 12.14 41.12
CA GLY A 115 46.90 12.92 42.34
C GLY A 115 46.14 14.23 42.12
N ARG A 116 45.53 14.44 40.95
CA ARG A 116 44.69 15.60 40.66
C ARG A 116 43.22 15.24 40.82
N ALA A 117 42.65 15.55 41.99
CA ALA A 117 41.21 15.48 42.18
C ALA A 117 40.53 16.55 41.30
N THR A 118 39.71 16.11 40.36
CA THR A 118 39.01 16.97 39.40
C THR A 118 37.52 16.72 39.53
N THR A 119 36.70 17.77 39.60
CA THR A 119 35.24 17.61 39.61
C THR A 119 34.72 17.34 38.19
N ASP A 120 33.50 16.81 38.06
CA ASP A 120 32.92 16.51 36.75
C ASP A 120 32.78 17.76 35.88
N ASP A 121 32.40 18.89 36.49
CA ASP A 121 32.25 20.20 35.83
C ASP A 121 33.61 20.78 35.39
N GLU A 122 34.64 20.64 36.24
CA GLU A 122 35.99 21.07 35.89
C GLU A 122 36.56 20.23 34.73
N LEU A 123 36.34 18.90 34.77
CA LEU A 123 36.76 18.01 33.68
C LEU A 123 36.06 18.37 32.37
N GLU A 124 34.76 18.67 32.41
CA GLU A 124 34.02 19.11 31.23
C GLU A 124 34.60 20.41 30.64
N ALA A 125 34.87 21.40 31.49
CA ALA A 125 35.49 22.66 31.07
C ALA A 125 36.93 22.46 30.51
N MET A 126 37.65 21.42 30.95
CA MET A 126 38.93 21.04 30.39
C MET A 126 38.79 20.34 29.04
N LEU A 127 37.75 19.53 28.83
CA LEU A 127 37.45 18.86 27.55
C LEU A 127 36.97 19.86 26.48
N GLU A 128 36.25 20.92 26.89
CA GLU A 128 35.84 22.01 25.98
C GLU A 128 37.03 22.83 25.46
N GLN A 129 38.14 22.82 26.18
CA GLN A 129 39.38 23.45 25.75
C GLN A 129 40.11 22.53 24.77
N ASP A 130 40.25 22.96 23.51
CA ASP A 130 41.01 22.24 22.48
C ASP A 130 42.53 22.26 22.70
N ASN A 131 42.97 22.33 23.96
CA ASN A 131 44.37 22.39 24.34
C ASN A 131 44.74 21.19 25.24
N PRO A 132 45.45 20.18 24.71
CA PRO A 132 45.86 19.00 25.48
C PRO A 132 46.81 19.35 26.64
N ALA A 133 47.47 20.51 26.62
CA ALA A 133 48.31 20.96 27.73
C ALA A 133 47.52 21.26 29.02
N VAL A 134 46.20 21.43 28.95
CA VAL A 134 45.35 21.65 30.12
C VAL A 134 45.39 20.44 31.07
N PHE A 135 45.63 19.24 30.53
CA PHE A 135 45.81 18.01 31.30
C PHE A 135 47.22 17.87 31.91
N THR A 136 48.23 18.52 31.34
CA THR A 136 49.61 18.50 31.89
C THR A 136 49.82 19.52 33.01
N GLN A 137 48.96 20.55 33.07
CA GLN A 137 49.01 21.59 34.08
C GLN A 137 48.82 20.99 35.49
N GLY A 138 49.91 20.96 36.28
CA GLY A 138 49.91 20.46 37.66
C GLY A 138 50.33 19.00 37.86
N ILE A 139 50.67 18.26 36.79
CA ILE A 139 51.18 16.88 36.89
C ILE A 139 52.72 16.89 36.88
N ILE A 140 53.33 16.30 37.92
CA ILE A 140 54.79 16.13 37.99
C ILE A 140 55.19 15.00 37.01
N MET A 141 55.74 15.35 35.85
CA MET A 141 56.12 14.41 34.78
C MET A 141 57.42 13.62 35.04
N GLU A 142 57.88 13.54 36.29
CA GLU A 142 59.17 12.92 36.64
C GLU A 142 59.12 11.38 36.57
N THR A 143 57.94 10.77 36.69
CA THR A 143 57.79 9.31 36.65
C THR A 143 57.38 8.81 35.27
N GLN A 144 57.89 7.63 34.89
CA GLN A 144 57.48 6.96 33.65
C GLN A 144 55.98 6.66 33.63
N GLN A 145 55.39 6.42 34.81
CA GLN A 145 53.96 6.20 35.00
C GLN A 145 53.15 7.46 34.67
N ALA A 146 53.56 8.64 35.14
CA ALA A 146 52.87 9.89 34.82
C ALA A 146 52.87 10.20 33.31
N LYS A 147 53.99 9.91 32.62
CA LYS A 147 54.08 10.06 31.16
C LYS A 147 53.13 9.12 30.41
N GLN A 148 53.01 7.87 30.86
CA GLN A 148 52.11 6.90 30.25
C GLN A 148 50.64 7.26 30.49
N THR A 149 50.30 7.72 31.70
CA THR A 149 48.96 8.20 32.03
C THR A 149 48.57 9.40 31.18
N LEU A 150 49.48 10.36 31.00
CA LEU A 150 49.24 11.50 30.14
C LEU A 150 48.99 11.11 28.68
N ALA A 151 49.79 10.19 28.14
CA ALA A 151 49.60 9.69 26.78
C ALA A 151 48.24 8.99 26.59
N ASP A 152 47.72 8.27 27.60
CA ASP A 152 46.35 7.72 27.56
C ASP A 152 45.30 8.83 27.60
N ILE A 153 45.47 9.85 28.46
CA ILE A 153 44.56 11.01 28.52
C ILE A 153 44.50 11.72 27.16
N GLU A 154 45.64 12.03 26.56
CA GLU A 154 45.71 12.70 25.24
C GLU A 154 45.04 11.85 24.15
N ALA A 155 45.28 10.53 24.15
CA ALA A 155 44.64 9.61 23.21
C ALA A 155 43.11 9.57 23.38
N ARG A 156 42.60 9.58 24.62
CA ARG A 156 41.16 9.63 24.91
C ARG A 156 40.55 10.97 24.55
N HIS A 157 41.25 12.07 24.78
CA HIS A 157 40.82 13.41 24.39
C HIS A 157 40.68 13.54 22.87
N ALA A 158 41.66 13.04 22.12
CA ALA A 158 41.59 12.99 20.66
C ALA A 158 40.40 12.14 20.15
N ASP A 159 40.09 11.03 20.83
CA ASP A 159 38.89 10.25 20.53
C ASP A 159 37.62 11.09 20.77
N ILE A 160 37.51 11.81 21.90
CA ILE A 160 36.34 12.68 22.21
C ILE A 160 36.12 13.73 21.12
N ILE A 161 37.16 14.43 20.67
CA ILE A 161 37.06 15.44 19.59
C ILE A 161 36.48 14.82 18.29
N LYS A 162 36.91 13.61 17.94
CA LYS A 162 36.38 12.89 16.77
C LYS A 162 34.89 12.54 16.95
N LEU A 163 34.49 12.11 18.15
CA LEU A 163 33.08 11.81 18.46
C LEU A 163 32.21 13.06 18.34
N GLU A 164 32.64 14.18 18.90
CA GLU A 164 31.91 15.44 18.87
C GLU A 164 31.71 15.95 17.44
N THR A 165 32.74 15.80 16.60
CA THR A 165 32.63 16.10 15.17
C THR A 165 31.58 15.20 14.51
N SER A 166 31.60 13.89 14.80
CA SER A 166 30.59 12.96 14.28
C SER A 166 29.19 13.29 14.77
N ILE A 167 28.99 13.63 16.06
CA ILE A 167 27.70 13.97 16.65
C ILE A 167 27.15 15.28 16.05
N ARG A 168 28.02 16.29 15.83
CA ARG A 168 27.62 17.55 15.17
C ARG A 168 27.08 17.29 13.77
N GLU A 169 27.71 16.40 13.01
CA GLU A 169 27.22 16.01 11.68
C GLU A 169 25.90 15.21 11.74
N LEU A 170 25.68 14.41 12.80
CA LEU A 170 24.39 13.75 13.03
C LEU A 170 23.29 14.75 13.33
N HIS A 171 23.58 15.77 14.13
CA HIS A 171 22.64 16.81 14.50
C HIS A 171 22.07 17.52 13.27
N ASP A 172 22.92 17.88 12.30
CA ASP A 172 22.49 18.47 11.03
C ASP A 172 21.53 17.54 10.26
N MET A 173 21.76 16.23 10.30
CA MET A 173 20.84 15.25 9.69
C MET A 173 19.53 15.11 10.48
N PHE A 174 19.56 15.20 11.81
CA PHE A 174 18.35 15.13 12.64
C PHE A 174 17.44 16.33 12.46
N MET A 175 18.00 17.54 12.31
CA MET A 175 17.19 18.74 12.07
C MET A 175 16.42 18.66 10.75
N ASP A 176 17.07 18.14 9.71
CA ASP A 176 16.44 17.86 8.41
C ASP A 176 15.34 16.79 8.55
N MET A 177 15.60 15.71 9.31
CA MET A 177 14.65 14.58 9.46
C MET A 177 13.48 14.86 10.41
N ALA A 178 13.65 15.73 11.41
CA ALA A 178 12.58 16.08 12.34
C ALA A 178 11.43 16.78 11.61
N MET A 179 11.76 17.71 10.70
CA MET A 179 10.77 18.35 9.82
C MET A 179 10.06 17.34 8.91
N LEU A 180 10.81 16.35 8.39
CA LEU A 180 10.24 15.29 7.55
C LEU A 180 9.27 14.39 8.31
N VAL A 181 9.55 14.03 9.56
CA VAL A 181 8.69 13.09 10.32
C VAL A 181 7.44 13.79 10.86
N GLU A 182 7.52 15.07 11.23
CA GLU A 182 6.39 15.85 11.74
C GLU A 182 5.29 16.06 10.69
N SER A 183 5.66 16.36 9.43
CA SER A 183 4.71 16.55 8.33
C SER A 183 3.97 15.27 7.92
N GLN A 184 4.50 14.10 8.29
CA GLN A 184 3.98 12.79 7.84
C GLN A 184 2.83 12.25 8.70
N GLY A 185 2.62 12.77 9.93
CA GLY A 185 1.58 12.29 10.84
C GLY A 185 0.15 12.45 10.28
N GLU A 186 -0.15 13.59 9.67
CA GLU A 186 -1.48 13.87 9.09
C GLU A 186 -1.75 13.15 7.76
N MET A 187 -0.72 12.67 7.08
CA MET A 187 -0.85 12.05 5.75
C MET A 187 -1.12 10.54 5.83
N ILE A 188 -0.55 9.85 6.84
CA ILE A 188 -0.77 8.42 7.07
C ILE A 188 -2.23 8.12 7.40
N ASP A 189 -2.84 8.95 8.25
CA ASP A 189 -4.23 8.81 8.69
C ASP A 189 -5.21 8.88 7.50
N ARG A 190 -4.91 9.75 6.53
CA ARG A 190 -5.65 9.82 5.25
C ARG A 190 -5.45 8.60 4.36
N ILE A 191 -4.31 7.92 4.42
CA ILE A 191 -4.06 6.72 3.62
C ILE A 191 -4.81 5.53 4.19
N GLU A 192 -4.80 5.35 5.51
CA GLU A 192 -5.59 4.32 6.19
C GLU A 192 -7.08 4.47 5.83
N TYR A 193 -7.60 5.69 5.95
CA TYR A 193 -8.95 6.05 5.53
C TYR A 193 -9.25 5.71 4.05
N HIS A 194 -8.34 6.01 3.12
CA HIS A 194 -8.58 5.72 1.70
C HIS A 194 -8.38 4.22 1.35
N VAL A 195 -7.51 3.50 2.05
CA VAL A 195 -7.30 2.05 1.85
C VAL A 195 -8.51 1.29 2.36
N GLU A 196 -9.04 1.65 3.53
CA GLU A 196 -10.31 1.13 4.06
C GLU A 196 -11.43 1.30 3.02
N HIS A 197 -11.61 2.52 2.49
CA HIS A 197 -12.68 2.78 1.51
C HIS A 197 -12.45 2.09 0.16
N ALA A 198 -11.20 1.88 -0.25
CA ALA A 198 -10.92 1.14 -1.48
C ALA A 198 -11.34 -0.33 -1.38
N VAL A 199 -11.20 -0.95 -0.20
CA VAL A 199 -11.72 -2.30 0.06
C VAL A 199 -13.25 -2.29 -0.04
N ASP A 200 -13.91 -1.29 0.55
CA ASP A 200 -15.37 -1.13 0.47
C ASP A 200 -15.89 -0.92 -0.95
N TYR A 201 -15.19 -0.13 -1.78
CA TYR A 201 -15.55 0.07 -3.19
C TYR A 201 -15.40 -1.23 -4.00
N VAL A 202 -14.35 -2.00 -3.79
CA VAL A 202 -14.17 -3.29 -4.47
C VAL A 202 -15.23 -4.29 -4.02
N GLN A 203 -15.52 -4.34 -2.72
CA GLN A 203 -16.59 -5.19 -2.18
C GLN A 203 -17.96 -4.82 -2.79
N THR A 204 -18.28 -3.54 -2.87
CA THR A 204 -19.52 -3.05 -3.49
C THR A 204 -19.56 -3.38 -5.00
N ALA A 205 -18.47 -3.14 -5.72
CA ALA A 205 -18.36 -3.46 -7.15
C ALA A 205 -18.50 -4.97 -7.43
N THR A 206 -17.95 -5.84 -6.59
CA THR A 206 -18.13 -7.29 -6.72
C THR A 206 -19.57 -7.74 -6.45
N GLN A 207 -20.27 -7.06 -5.54
CA GLN A 207 -21.70 -7.30 -5.32
C GLN A 207 -22.54 -6.81 -6.50
N ASP A 208 -22.24 -5.64 -7.05
CA ASP A 208 -23.00 -5.07 -8.16
C ASP A 208 -22.78 -5.84 -9.47
N THR A 209 -21.56 -6.34 -9.72
CA THR A 209 -21.31 -7.27 -10.84
C THR A 209 -22.09 -8.59 -10.67
N LYS A 210 -22.16 -9.16 -9.45
CA LYS A 210 -23.01 -10.34 -9.17
C LYS A 210 -24.49 -10.04 -9.41
N LYS A 211 -25.00 -8.87 -9.00
CA LYS A 211 -26.38 -8.44 -9.28
C LYS A 211 -26.60 -8.26 -10.79
N ALA A 212 -25.67 -7.62 -11.49
CA ALA A 212 -25.73 -7.41 -12.94
C ALA A 212 -25.80 -8.74 -13.71
N LEU A 213 -25.04 -9.77 -13.32
CA LEU A 213 -25.14 -11.11 -13.90
C LEU A 213 -26.52 -11.76 -13.66
N LYS A 214 -27.10 -11.56 -12.47
CA LYS A 214 -28.48 -12.01 -12.18
C LYS A 214 -29.51 -11.28 -13.05
N TYR A 215 -29.37 -9.97 -13.25
CA TYR A 215 -30.25 -9.22 -14.15
C TYR A 215 -30.07 -9.62 -15.61
N GLN A 216 -28.84 -9.82 -16.07
CA GLN A 216 -28.53 -10.24 -17.43
C GLN A 216 -29.12 -11.62 -17.74
N SER A 217 -29.01 -12.58 -16.81
CA SER A 217 -29.60 -13.91 -16.99
C SER A 217 -31.13 -13.88 -17.02
N LYS A 218 -31.79 -13.06 -16.18
CA LYS A 218 -33.23 -12.83 -16.25
C LYS A 218 -33.65 -12.14 -17.56
N ALA A 219 -32.91 -11.13 -18.01
CA ALA A 219 -33.18 -10.44 -19.28
C ALA A 219 -33.02 -11.35 -20.50
N ARG A 220 -32.03 -12.26 -20.51
CA ARG A 220 -31.89 -13.29 -21.57
C ARG A 220 -33.12 -14.20 -21.64
N ARG A 221 -33.64 -14.66 -20.49
CA ARG A 221 -34.87 -15.47 -20.44
C ARG A 221 -36.08 -14.70 -20.99
N LYS A 222 -36.22 -13.42 -20.62
CA LYS A 222 -37.27 -12.53 -21.16
C LYS A 222 -37.16 -12.34 -22.68
N LYS A 223 -35.95 -12.14 -23.22
CA LYS A 223 -35.72 -12.00 -24.67
C LYS A 223 -36.07 -13.26 -25.46
N ILE A 224 -35.69 -14.45 -24.97
CA ILE A 224 -36.02 -15.72 -25.64
C ILE A 224 -37.54 -15.90 -25.71
N PHE A 225 -38.25 -15.59 -24.62
CA PHE A 225 -39.70 -15.70 -24.59
C PHE A 225 -40.38 -14.76 -25.60
N LEU A 226 -39.92 -13.50 -25.70
CA LEU A 226 -40.42 -12.55 -26.69
C LEU A 226 -40.19 -13.01 -28.14
N ILE A 227 -39.03 -13.60 -28.43
CA ILE A 227 -38.73 -14.16 -29.77
C ILE A 227 -39.67 -15.32 -30.11
N ILE A 228 -39.94 -16.21 -29.14
CA ILE A 228 -40.89 -17.32 -29.34
C ILE A 228 -42.28 -16.76 -29.65
N CYS A 229 -42.78 -15.80 -28.87
CA CYS A 229 -44.08 -15.17 -29.12
C CYS A 229 -44.17 -14.55 -30.53
N LEU A 230 -43.16 -13.76 -30.94
CA LEU A 230 -43.11 -13.16 -32.28
C LEU A 230 -43.09 -14.21 -33.40
N SER A 231 -42.37 -15.31 -33.21
CA SER A 231 -42.31 -16.39 -34.20
C SER A 231 -43.66 -17.09 -34.39
N VAL A 232 -44.44 -17.26 -33.31
CA VAL A 232 -45.77 -17.87 -33.36
C VAL A 232 -46.76 -16.97 -34.09
N THR A 233 -46.77 -15.67 -33.78
CA THR A 233 -47.66 -14.70 -34.44
C THR A 233 -47.38 -14.58 -35.93
N LEU A 234 -46.11 -14.62 -36.35
CA LEU A 234 -45.75 -14.59 -37.77
C LEU A 234 -46.21 -15.84 -38.52
N ARG A 235 -46.09 -17.03 -37.90
CA ARG A 235 -46.57 -18.28 -38.52
C ARG A 235 -48.08 -18.31 -38.68
N THR A 236 -48.84 -17.79 -37.72
CA THR A 236 -50.31 -17.74 -37.82
C THR A 236 -50.77 -16.77 -38.90
N VAL A 237 -50.10 -15.63 -39.05
CA VAL A 237 -50.39 -14.68 -40.14
C VAL A 237 -50.02 -15.28 -41.49
N ALA A 238 -48.85 -15.93 -41.60
CA ALA A 238 -48.44 -16.61 -42.83
C ALA A 238 -49.41 -17.74 -43.21
N TRP A 239 -49.89 -18.53 -42.24
CA TRP A 239 -50.90 -19.57 -42.45
C TRP A 239 -52.24 -18.99 -42.93
N SER A 240 -52.62 -17.80 -42.47
CA SER A 240 -53.81 -17.12 -42.97
C SER A 240 -53.67 -16.59 -44.39
N THR A 241 -52.45 -16.24 -44.82
CA THR A 241 -52.20 -15.77 -46.20
C THR A 241 -52.03 -16.88 -47.22
N THR A 242 -51.60 -18.10 -46.83
CA THR A 242 -51.43 -19.22 -47.77
C THR A 242 -52.73 -19.96 -48.11
N GLU A 243 -53.88 -19.57 -47.55
CA GLU A 243 -55.15 -20.24 -47.81
C GLU A 243 -56.08 -19.47 -48.78
N GLU A 244 -55.60 -18.39 -49.40
CA GLU A 244 -56.31 -17.70 -50.50
C GLU A 244 -55.98 -18.23 -51.91
N ASP A 245 -54.97 -19.11 -52.08
CA ASP A 245 -54.57 -19.67 -53.39
C ASP A 245 -54.96 -21.15 -53.57
N TYR A 246 -56.21 -21.53 -53.30
CA TYR A 246 -56.74 -22.85 -53.70
C TYR A 246 -58.00 -22.69 -54.55
N ASP A 247 -57.81 -22.45 -55.85
CA ASP A 247 -58.85 -22.59 -56.87
C ASP A 247 -59.11 -24.08 -57.15
N PRO A 248 -60.32 -24.63 -56.91
CA PRO A 248 -60.72 -25.92 -57.45
C PRO A 248 -61.64 -25.68 -58.65
N CYS A 249 -61.10 -25.80 -59.87
CA CYS A 249 -61.92 -25.84 -61.08
C CYS A 249 -62.14 -27.28 -61.58
N LEU A 250 -63.42 -27.57 -61.86
CA LEU A 250 -64.00 -28.57 -62.79
C LEU A 250 -64.49 -29.96 -62.26
N PRO A 251 -65.51 -30.59 -62.91
CA PRO A 251 -66.90 -30.56 -62.43
C PRO A 251 -67.50 -31.93 -62.08
N ALA A 252 -68.63 -31.93 -61.36
CA ALA A 252 -69.45 -33.12 -61.08
C ALA A 252 -70.63 -33.25 -62.05
N HIS A 253 -70.78 -34.44 -62.66
CA HIS A 253 -72.00 -34.86 -63.36
C HIS A 253 -72.86 -35.78 -62.47
N THR A 254 -74.09 -35.32 -62.25
CA THR A 254 -75.40 -36.01 -62.11
C THR A 254 -75.47 -37.51 -61.73
N GLY A 255 -76.30 -37.84 -60.73
CA GLY A 255 -77.11 -39.07 -60.76
C GLY A 255 -77.61 -39.69 -59.45
N ALA A 256 -78.88 -39.44 -59.13
CA ALA A 256 -79.88 -40.37 -58.56
C ALA A 256 -79.73 -41.00 -57.14
N GLY A 257 -80.58 -40.50 -56.21
CA GLY A 257 -81.67 -41.27 -55.60
C GLY A 257 -81.41 -42.24 -54.43
N ARG A 258 -81.90 -41.92 -53.22
CA ARG A 258 -82.77 -42.80 -52.39
C ARG A 258 -83.26 -42.15 -51.09
N ARG A 259 -84.42 -42.64 -50.65
CA ARG A 259 -85.26 -42.28 -49.50
C ARG A 259 -84.65 -42.73 -48.16
N ARG A 260 -84.83 -41.98 -47.06
CA ARG A 260 -85.59 -42.34 -45.82
C ARG A 260 -85.16 -41.54 -44.57
N LEU A 261 -86.20 -41.08 -43.84
CA LEU A 261 -86.40 -41.01 -42.38
C LEU A 261 -85.46 -40.19 -41.47
N ARG A 262 -85.93 -38.96 -41.18
CA ARG A 262 -86.14 -38.32 -39.86
C ARG A 262 -85.30 -38.79 -38.66
N PHE A 263 -84.48 -37.88 -38.11
CA PHE A 263 -84.47 -37.55 -36.68
C PHE A 263 -83.98 -36.11 -36.50
N GLU A 264 -84.70 -35.33 -35.69
CA GLU A 264 -84.35 -33.95 -35.34
C GLU A 264 -83.09 -33.91 -34.48
N LEU A 265 -82.18 -33.01 -34.85
CA LEU A 265 -81.44 -32.13 -33.94
C LEU A 265 -80.92 -30.97 -34.80
N LEU A 266 -81.43 -29.77 -34.53
CA LEU A 266 -81.02 -28.51 -35.17
C LEU A 266 -79.49 -28.41 -35.27
N PRO A 267 -78.90 -28.38 -36.48
CA PRO A 267 -77.54 -27.91 -36.63
C PRO A 267 -77.60 -26.40 -36.92
N VAL A 268 -77.12 -25.58 -35.98
CA VAL A 268 -76.70 -24.22 -36.30
C VAL A 268 -75.56 -24.36 -37.31
N ARG A 269 -75.90 -24.13 -38.58
CA ARG A 269 -75.03 -24.34 -39.73
C ARG A 269 -74.11 -23.13 -39.84
N ALA A 270 -73.14 -23.03 -38.92
CA ALA A 270 -72.07 -22.05 -39.05
C ALA A 270 -71.29 -22.37 -40.32
N THR A 271 -71.20 -21.39 -41.22
CA THR A 271 -70.44 -21.53 -42.48
C THR A 271 -68.97 -21.77 -42.15
N ALA A 272 -68.21 -22.42 -43.03
CA ALA A 272 -66.78 -22.72 -42.80
C ALA A 272 -65.97 -21.45 -42.43
N VAL A 273 -66.41 -20.29 -42.90
CA VAL A 273 -65.88 -18.96 -42.59
C VAL A 273 -66.11 -18.59 -41.12
N GLU A 274 -67.30 -18.82 -40.57
CA GLU A 274 -67.58 -18.54 -39.15
C GLU A 274 -66.78 -19.44 -38.21
N LYS A 275 -66.59 -20.71 -38.56
CA LYS A 275 -65.72 -21.62 -37.78
C LYS A 275 -64.26 -21.17 -37.81
N LYS A 276 -63.77 -20.69 -38.96
CA LYS A 276 -62.40 -20.13 -39.08
C LYS A 276 -62.24 -18.84 -38.30
N ILE A 277 -63.21 -17.92 -38.37
CA ILE A 277 -63.22 -16.69 -37.56
C ILE A 277 -63.24 -17.02 -36.07
N MET A 278 -64.05 -18.00 -35.65
CA MET A 278 -64.06 -18.46 -34.26
C MET A 278 -62.71 -19.03 -33.82
N ILE A 279 -62.04 -19.84 -34.65
CA ILE A 279 -60.72 -20.39 -34.34
C ILE A 279 -59.66 -19.27 -34.28
N MET A 280 -59.71 -18.32 -35.21
CA MET A 280 -58.85 -17.13 -35.21
C MET A 280 -59.04 -16.30 -33.94
N LEU A 281 -60.28 -15.98 -33.58
CA LEU A 281 -60.58 -15.25 -32.35
C LEU A 281 -60.14 -16.03 -31.10
N CYS A 282 -60.35 -17.34 -31.08
CA CYS A 282 -59.94 -18.18 -29.95
C CYS A 282 -58.41 -18.22 -29.80
N LEU A 283 -57.67 -18.32 -30.90
CA LEU A 283 -56.20 -18.26 -30.90
C LEU A 283 -55.68 -16.86 -30.55
N LEU A 284 -56.33 -15.79 -31.01
CA LEU A 284 -55.99 -14.41 -30.64
C LEU A 284 -56.22 -14.18 -29.14
N VAL A 285 -57.35 -14.64 -28.61
CA VAL A 285 -57.67 -14.55 -27.18
C VAL A 285 -56.70 -15.39 -26.34
N LEU A 286 -56.37 -16.61 -26.76
CA LEU A 286 -55.35 -17.43 -26.08
C LEU A 286 -53.96 -16.80 -26.15
N CYS A 287 -53.62 -16.14 -27.26
CA CYS A 287 -52.37 -15.41 -27.40
C CYS A 287 -52.34 -14.19 -26.47
N LEU A 288 -53.44 -13.42 -26.39
CA LEU A 288 -53.59 -12.29 -25.47
C LEU A 288 -53.58 -12.72 -24.00
N ILE A 289 -54.20 -13.85 -23.67
CA ILE A 289 -54.16 -14.42 -22.32
C ILE A 289 -52.75 -14.89 -21.99
N ALA A 290 -52.05 -15.54 -22.92
CA ALA A 290 -50.67 -15.98 -22.72
C ALA A 290 -49.73 -14.77 -22.56
N THR A 291 -49.90 -13.70 -23.34
CA THR A 291 -49.10 -12.48 -23.20
C THR A 291 -49.43 -11.73 -21.91
N ALA A 292 -50.69 -11.65 -21.51
CA ALA A 292 -51.12 -11.06 -20.24
C ALA A 292 -50.63 -11.87 -19.02
N TYR A 293 -50.69 -13.20 -19.08
CA TYR A 293 -50.18 -14.07 -18.02
C TYR A 293 -48.67 -13.94 -17.86
N VAL A 294 -47.95 -13.82 -18.97
CA VAL A 294 -46.51 -13.55 -18.97
C VAL A 294 -46.21 -12.16 -18.44
N TYR A 295 -47.01 -11.15 -18.78
CA TYR A 295 -46.86 -9.80 -18.24
C TYR A 295 -47.06 -9.79 -16.72
N SER A 296 -48.09 -10.48 -16.21
CA SER A 296 -48.42 -10.56 -14.79
C SER A 296 -47.47 -11.41 -13.94
N THR A 297 -46.72 -12.35 -14.55
CA THR A 297 -45.75 -13.19 -13.81
C THR A 297 -44.33 -12.65 -13.84
N PHE A 298 -44.04 -11.63 -14.65
CA PHE A 298 -42.69 -11.10 -14.87
C PHE A 298 -42.48 -9.62 -14.56
N PHE A 299 -43.55 -8.88 -14.25
CA PHE A 299 -43.55 -7.53 -13.71
C PHE A 299 -44.17 -7.55 -12.30
#